data_AF-A0A1J4V0F8-F1
#
_entry.id   AF-A0A1J4V0F8-F1
#
_cell.length_a   1.000
_cell.length_b   1.000
_cell.length_c   1.000
_cell.angle_alpha   90.00
_cell.angle_beta   90.00
_cell.angle_gamma   90.00
#
_symmetry.space_group_name_H-M   'P 1'
#
loop_
_entity.id
_entity.type
_entity.pdbx_description
1 polymer ?
#
loop_
_entity_poly.entity_id
_entity_poly.type
_entity_poly.pdbx_seq_one_letter_code
_entity_poly.pdbx_strand_id
1 'polypeptide(L)'
;MGITREKKEELVKRIAGDLKKYPVIGVASIEGLPGKQYGSIKKKVSSKASISATRLTLMGRAIDESGRKELQELKQYFGNATVLVCTDADAFSLYRLFKQNKSKTIAKAGQIAPFDIIVPAGETGLAPGPILTELKLAKVDARIQGPKVVIARDSTVAKKGDAITGPAASILAKLGVEPFEIGFDVKAVWDHGTMYMGEVLNIDEEGILNDLRNAHAGALNLCVYAEVYNEASAPFIVAKAAREANALQKVLEAVKTPENKKEAKAEPAESGQAEQK
;
A
#
# COMPACT_ATOMS: atom_id res chain seq x y z
N MET A 1 33.88 -5.75 -20.18
CA MET A 1 35.25 -5.47 -19.70
C MET A 1 35.35 -5.87 -18.24
N GLY A 2 36.25 -6.79 -17.90
CA GLY A 2 36.46 -7.20 -16.51
C GLY A 2 37.19 -6.11 -15.73
N ILE A 3 36.73 -5.81 -14.52
CA ILE A 3 37.41 -4.93 -13.59
C ILE A 3 38.81 -5.52 -13.29
N THR A 4 39.87 -4.72 -13.39
CA THR A 4 41.25 -5.09 -13.04
C THR A 4 41.37 -5.46 -11.56
N ARG A 5 42.36 -6.28 -11.21
CA ARG A 5 42.55 -6.77 -9.83
C ARG A 5 42.67 -5.63 -8.81
N GLU A 6 43.47 -4.61 -9.15
CA GLU A 6 43.68 -3.42 -8.31
C GLU A 6 42.37 -2.69 -8.00
N LYS A 7 41.52 -2.47 -9.02
CA LYS A 7 40.21 -1.84 -8.84
C LYS A 7 39.26 -2.67 -7.96
N LYS A 8 39.37 -4.01 -7.99
CA LYS A 8 38.59 -4.86 -7.08
C LYS A 8 39.06 -4.73 -5.64
N GLU A 9 40.36 -4.68 -5.42
CA GLU A 9 40.95 -4.51 -4.08
C GLU A 9 40.61 -3.12 -3.51
N GLU A 10 40.67 -2.07 -4.33
CA GLU A 10 40.26 -0.72 -3.95
C GLU A 10 38.76 -0.65 -3.58
N LEU A 11 37.89 -1.31 -4.37
CA LEU A 11 36.46 -1.40 -4.07
C LEU A 11 36.20 -2.10 -2.73
N VAL A 12 36.91 -3.20 -2.44
CA VAL A 12 36.77 -3.92 -1.17
C VAL A 12 37.19 -3.02 0.00
N LYS A 13 38.32 -2.31 -0.11
CA LYS A 13 38.77 -1.36 0.91
C LYS A 13 37.76 -0.24 1.16
N ARG A 14 37.18 0.32 0.09
CA ARG A 14 36.14 1.35 0.20
C ARG A 14 34.92 0.83 0.95
N ILE A 15 34.43 -0.35 0.59
CA ILE A 15 33.26 -0.96 1.26
C ILE A 15 33.59 -1.29 2.71
N ALA A 16 34.76 -1.84 2.99
CA ALA A 16 35.21 -2.11 4.36
C ALA A 16 35.31 -0.82 5.19
N GLY A 17 35.71 0.30 4.58
CA GLY A 17 35.68 1.63 5.20
C GLY A 17 34.27 2.09 5.55
N ASP A 18 33.32 1.95 4.63
CA ASP A 18 31.91 2.27 4.86
C ASP A 18 31.33 1.39 6.00
N LEU A 19 31.61 0.09 6.01
CA LEU A 19 31.15 -0.85 7.05
C LEU A 19 31.71 -0.55 8.45
N LYS A 20 32.87 0.12 8.54
CA LYS A 20 33.45 0.60 9.81
C LYS A 20 32.86 1.93 10.25
N LYS A 21 32.52 2.79 9.30
CA LYS A 21 32.02 4.14 9.56
C LYS A 21 30.57 4.12 10.03
N TYR A 22 29.72 3.34 9.36
CA TYR A 22 28.28 3.38 9.60
C TYR A 22 27.86 2.38 10.68
N PRO A 23 27.00 2.80 11.63
CA PRO A 23 26.48 1.91 12.66
C PRO A 23 25.49 0.89 12.07
N VAL A 24 24.65 1.29 11.12
CA VAL A 24 23.56 0.47 10.59
C VAL A 24 23.91 -0.05 9.21
N ILE A 25 23.80 -1.38 9.04
CA ILE A 25 24.21 -2.09 7.83
C ILE A 25 23.08 -3.02 7.39
N GLY A 26 22.52 -2.73 6.23
CA GLY A 26 21.46 -3.49 5.59
C GLY A 26 21.93 -4.32 4.41
N VAL A 27 21.28 -5.46 4.24
CA VAL A 27 21.34 -6.31 3.04
C VAL A 27 19.99 -6.21 2.34
N ALA A 28 20.00 -5.77 1.08
CA ALA A 28 18.79 -5.69 0.27
C ALA A 28 18.99 -6.41 -1.08
N SER A 29 17.92 -6.98 -1.61
CA SER A 29 17.86 -7.52 -2.97
C SER A 29 17.42 -6.44 -3.96
N ILE A 30 18.04 -6.45 -5.13
CA ILE A 30 17.64 -5.67 -6.31
C ILE A 30 17.14 -6.58 -7.45
N GLU A 31 16.74 -7.80 -7.13
CA GLU A 31 16.18 -8.72 -8.10
C GLU A 31 14.94 -8.10 -8.77
N GLY A 32 14.90 -8.16 -10.11
CA GLY A 32 13.82 -7.56 -10.89
C GLY A 32 13.89 -6.04 -11.07
N LEU A 33 14.88 -5.35 -10.47
CA LEU A 33 15.07 -3.90 -10.59
C LEU A 33 15.94 -3.56 -11.82
N PRO A 34 15.39 -2.94 -12.89
CA PRO A 34 16.20 -2.59 -14.04
C PRO A 34 17.14 -1.42 -13.70
N GLY A 35 18.26 -1.31 -14.43
CA GLY A 35 19.34 -0.37 -14.11
C GLY A 35 18.92 1.11 -14.06
N LYS A 36 17.91 1.51 -14.85
CA LYS A 36 17.36 2.88 -14.81
C LYS A 36 16.67 3.16 -13.46
N GLN A 37 15.81 2.25 -13.01
CA GLN A 37 15.10 2.34 -11.75
C GLN A 37 16.07 2.28 -10.57
N TYR A 38 17.04 1.35 -10.61
CA TYR A 38 18.13 1.31 -9.61
C TYR A 38 18.84 2.65 -9.48
N GLY A 39 19.25 3.25 -10.61
CA GLY A 39 19.90 4.56 -10.62
C GLY A 39 19.01 5.66 -10.04
N SER A 40 17.73 5.69 -10.39
CA SER A 40 16.76 6.66 -9.88
C SER A 40 16.56 6.53 -8.37
N ILE A 41 16.35 5.32 -7.85
CA ILE A 41 16.16 5.11 -6.40
C ILE A 41 17.46 5.40 -5.66
N LYS A 42 18.62 4.96 -6.19
CA LYS A 42 19.93 5.24 -5.59
C LYS A 42 20.18 6.74 -5.46
N LYS A 43 19.83 7.55 -6.46
CA LYS A 43 19.96 9.02 -6.40
C LYS A 43 19.07 9.67 -5.33
N LYS A 44 17.86 9.15 -5.12
CA LYS A 44 16.95 9.64 -4.08
C LYS A 44 17.45 9.31 -2.68
N VAL A 45 18.07 8.14 -2.53
CA VAL A 45 18.52 7.60 -1.23
C VAL A 45 19.96 8.01 -0.90
N SER A 46 20.76 8.47 -1.86
CA SER A 46 22.20 8.73 -1.68
C SER A 46 22.54 9.80 -0.64
N SER A 47 21.59 10.67 -0.29
CA SER A 47 21.80 11.68 0.76
C SER A 47 21.78 11.08 2.17
N LYS A 48 21.09 9.94 2.37
CA LYS A 48 20.86 9.32 3.68
C LYS A 48 21.49 7.94 3.83
N ALA A 49 21.79 7.25 2.73
CA ALA A 49 22.44 5.94 2.78
C ALA A 49 23.44 5.74 1.62
N SER A 50 24.55 5.09 1.93
CA SER A 50 25.53 4.60 0.96
C SER A 50 25.09 3.23 0.46
N ILE A 51 24.91 3.08 -0.85
CA ILE A 51 24.50 1.82 -1.48
C ILE A 51 25.64 1.30 -2.37
N SER A 52 26.11 0.10 -2.03
CA SER A 52 27.20 -0.59 -2.70
C SER A 52 26.71 -1.89 -3.33
N ALA A 53 26.77 -1.96 -4.66
CA ALA A 53 26.42 -3.13 -5.46
C ALA A 53 27.70 -3.69 -6.12
N THR A 54 28.05 -4.92 -5.78
CA THR A 54 29.28 -5.60 -6.24
C THR A 54 29.04 -7.12 -6.21
N ARG A 55 30.03 -7.92 -6.63
CA ARG A 55 29.93 -9.39 -6.58
C ARG A 55 29.85 -9.85 -5.12
N LEU A 56 29.06 -10.88 -4.86
CA LEU A 56 28.88 -11.47 -3.52
C LEU A 56 30.23 -11.84 -2.87
N THR A 57 31.16 -12.36 -3.65
CA THR A 57 32.51 -12.70 -3.18
C THR A 57 33.30 -11.48 -2.70
N LEU A 58 33.13 -10.33 -3.34
CA LEU A 58 33.77 -9.08 -2.93
C LEU A 58 33.07 -8.45 -1.72
N MET A 59 31.74 -8.57 -1.62
CA MET A 59 31.00 -8.15 -0.42
C MET A 59 31.42 -8.97 0.79
N GLY A 60 31.47 -10.30 0.64
CA GLY A 60 31.87 -11.20 1.71
C GLY A 60 33.28 -10.87 2.21
N ARG A 61 34.21 -10.63 1.28
CA ARG A 61 35.57 -10.22 1.61
C ARG A 61 35.64 -8.85 2.29
N ALA A 62 34.81 -7.88 1.88
CA ALA A 62 34.75 -6.58 2.54
C ALA A 62 34.22 -6.67 3.98
N ILE A 63 33.27 -7.57 4.24
CA ILE A 63 32.81 -7.88 5.60
C ILE A 63 33.94 -8.50 6.43
N ASP A 64 34.70 -9.44 5.86
CA ASP A 64 35.86 -10.04 6.54
C ASP A 64 36.93 -9.00 6.90
N GLU A 65 37.24 -8.11 5.96
CA GLU A 65 38.23 -7.04 6.13
C GLU A 65 37.75 -5.89 7.03
N SER A 66 36.43 -5.81 7.27
CA SER A 66 35.85 -4.86 8.23
C SER A 66 36.24 -5.19 9.68
N GLY A 67 36.56 -6.46 9.98
CA GLY A 67 36.90 -6.93 11.32
C GLY A 67 35.70 -7.09 12.28
N ARG A 68 34.47 -6.82 11.81
CA ARG A 68 33.24 -6.94 12.61
C ARG A 68 32.66 -8.34 12.44
N LYS A 69 32.81 -9.18 13.46
CA LYS A 69 32.35 -10.58 13.44
C LYS A 69 30.84 -10.68 13.41
N GLU A 70 30.14 -9.69 13.95
CA GLU A 70 28.69 -9.60 14.02
C GLU A 70 28.05 -9.50 12.63
N LEU A 71 28.78 -8.94 11.66
CA LEU A 71 28.31 -8.80 10.27
C LEU A 71 28.46 -10.10 9.45
N GLN A 72 29.12 -11.12 10.00
CA GLN A 72 29.26 -12.41 9.31
C GLN A 72 27.90 -13.07 9.08
N GLU A 73 26.98 -12.89 10.02
CA GLU A 73 25.62 -13.39 9.92
C GLU A 73 24.85 -12.74 8.75
N LEU A 74 25.21 -11.53 8.30
CA LEU A 74 24.57 -10.92 7.12
C LEU A 74 24.83 -11.69 5.83
N LYS A 75 25.92 -12.46 5.76
CA LYS A 75 26.28 -13.24 4.58
C LYS A 75 25.25 -14.34 4.28
N GLN A 76 24.52 -14.82 5.27
CA GLN A 76 23.48 -15.85 5.06
C GLN A 76 22.29 -15.33 4.24
N TYR A 77 22.10 -14.00 4.21
CA TYR A 77 21.03 -13.34 3.44
C TYR A 77 21.50 -12.88 2.05
N PHE A 78 22.72 -13.24 1.66
CA PHE A 78 23.22 -12.97 0.31
C PHE A 78 22.53 -13.89 -0.68
N GLY A 79 21.76 -13.29 -1.59
CA GLY A 79 21.06 -13.97 -2.66
C GLY A 79 21.54 -13.52 -4.03
N ASN A 80 20.71 -13.80 -5.04
CA ASN A 80 20.94 -13.26 -6.37
C ASN A 80 20.72 -11.74 -6.36
N ALA A 81 21.67 -10.99 -6.94
CA ALA A 81 21.61 -9.54 -7.07
C ALA A 81 21.38 -8.82 -5.72
N THR A 82 22.28 -9.03 -4.77
CA THR A 82 22.30 -8.35 -3.47
C THR A 82 23.06 -7.02 -3.50
N VAL A 83 22.62 -6.06 -2.68
CA VAL A 83 23.30 -4.81 -2.39
C VAL A 83 23.52 -4.65 -0.89
N LEU A 84 24.65 -4.03 -0.54
CA LEU A 84 24.92 -3.56 0.82
C LEU A 84 24.49 -2.12 0.95
N VAL A 85 23.81 -1.81 2.05
CA VAL A 85 23.34 -0.48 2.39
C VAL A 85 23.94 -0.10 3.73
N CYS A 86 24.62 1.04 3.79
CA CYS A 86 25.21 1.56 5.02
C CYS A 86 24.58 2.92 5.32
N THR A 87 24.12 3.14 6.55
CA THR A 87 23.47 4.40 6.95
C THR A 87 23.75 4.71 8.42
N ASP A 88 23.62 6.00 8.76
CA ASP A 88 23.62 6.49 10.15
C ASP A 88 22.20 6.49 10.75
N ALA A 89 21.17 6.24 9.94
CA ALA A 89 19.78 6.17 10.38
C ALA A 89 19.43 4.80 10.97
N ASP A 90 18.39 4.74 11.80
CA ASP A 90 17.90 3.49 12.39
C ASP A 90 17.31 2.53 11.34
N ALA A 91 17.21 1.25 11.70
CA ALA A 91 16.74 0.20 10.79
C ALA A 91 15.31 0.46 10.25
N PHE A 92 14.41 1.03 11.05
CA PHE A 92 13.03 1.30 10.64
C PHE A 92 12.94 2.51 9.71
N SER A 93 13.69 3.56 9.98
CA SER A 93 13.85 4.72 9.09
C SER A 93 14.45 4.32 7.76
N LEU A 94 15.43 3.42 7.76
CA LEU A 94 16.00 2.87 6.53
C LEU A 94 14.93 2.13 5.71
N TYR A 95 14.16 1.26 6.36
CA TYR A 95 13.08 0.52 5.70
C TYR A 95 12.01 1.47 5.14
N ARG A 96 11.59 2.45 5.94
CA ARG A 96 10.64 3.50 5.55
C ARG A 96 11.14 4.31 4.37
N LEU A 97 12.43 4.66 4.37
CA LEU A 97 13.08 5.40 3.28
C LEU A 97 12.98 4.61 1.97
N PHE A 98 13.23 3.30 1.99
CA PHE A 98 13.08 2.46 0.80
C PHE A 98 11.63 2.25 0.40
N LYS A 99 10.71 2.08 1.36
CA LYS A 99 9.26 1.93 1.10
C LYS A 99 8.67 3.18 0.44
N GLN A 100 9.10 4.37 0.84
CA GLN A 100 8.66 5.65 0.27
C GLN A 100 9.30 5.93 -1.11
N ASN A 101 10.52 5.46 -1.35
CA ASN A 101 11.27 5.75 -2.57
C ASN A 101 11.20 4.62 -3.61
N LYS A 102 10.07 3.91 -3.69
CA LYS A 102 9.85 2.95 -4.78
C LYS A 102 9.77 3.65 -6.13
N SER A 103 10.20 2.95 -7.18
CA SER A 103 10.05 3.41 -8.56
C SER A 103 8.89 2.67 -9.19
N LYS A 104 8.08 3.41 -9.96
CA LYS A 104 7.05 2.80 -10.80
C LYS A 104 7.69 2.12 -12.00
N THR A 105 7.03 1.07 -12.50
CA THR A 105 7.41 0.34 -13.69
C THR A 105 6.20 -0.22 -14.43
N ILE A 106 6.44 -0.53 -15.69
CA ILE A 106 5.47 -1.08 -16.63
C ILE A 106 5.23 -2.56 -16.29
N ALA A 107 3.98 -2.99 -16.45
CA ALA A 107 3.58 -4.38 -16.35
C ALA A 107 4.29 -5.28 -17.39
N LYS A 108 4.71 -6.47 -16.96
CA LYS A 108 5.15 -7.54 -17.88
C LYS A 108 4.03 -8.57 -18.06
N ALA A 109 4.01 -9.20 -19.23
CA ALA A 109 3.07 -10.29 -19.50
C ALA A 109 3.24 -11.43 -18.49
N GLY A 110 2.13 -11.96 -17.97
CA GLY A 110 2.12 -13.03 -16.98
C GLY A 110 2.37 -12.60 -15.53
N GLN A 111 2.64 -11.32 -15.25
CA GLN A 111 2.66 -10.83 -13.88
C GLN A 111 1.26 -10.73 -13.30
N ILE A 112 1.14 -10.99 -12.00
CA ILE A 112 -0.12 -10.87 -11.25
C ILE A 112 -0.32 -9.41 -10.87
N ALA A 113 -1.49 -8.86 -11.16
CA ALA A 113 -1.82 -7.48 -10.82
C ALA A 113 -1.97 -7.31 -9.28
N PRO A 114 -1.20 -6.40 -8.64
CA PRO A 114 -1.26 -6.19 -7.19
C PRO A 114 -2.51 -5.42 -6.74
N PHE A 115 -3.10 -4.65 -7.65
CA PHE A 115 -4.34 -3.90 -7.50
C PHE A 115 -5.04 -3.79 -8.87
N ASP A 116 -6.25 -3.24 -8.91
CA ASP A 116 -7.00 -3.05 -10.14
C ASP A 116 -6.32 -2.02 -11.06
N ILE A 117 -5.84 -2.47 -12.22
CA ILE A 117 -5.13 -1.62 -13.18
C ILE A 117 -6.16 -0.91 -14.05
N ILE A 118 -6.33 0.38 -13.79
CA ILE A 118 -7.29 1.25 -14.50
C ILE A 118 -6.53 2.15 -15.47
N VAL A 119 -7.00 2.22 -16.70
CA VAL A 119 -6.55 3.20 -17.70
C VAL A 119 -7.59 4.33 -17.71
N PRO A 120 -7.19 5.58 -17.39
CA PRO A 120 -8.11 6.71 -17.32
C PRO A 120 -8.57 7.15 -18.71
N ALA A 121 -9.78 7.72 -18.78
CA ALA A 121 -10.30 8.37 -19.97
C ALA A 121 -9.46 9.60 -20.34
N GLY A 122 -9.25 9.80 -21.64
CA GLY A 122 -8.45 10.93 -22.11
C GLY A 122 -7.88 10.75 -23.51
N GLU A 123 -7.35 11.84 -24.05
CA GLU A 123 -6.63 11.83 -25.32
C GLU A 123 -5.28 11.11 -25.17
N THR A 124 -5.00 10.18 -26.07
CA THR A 124 -3.68 9.54 -26.12
C THR A 124 -2.79 10.21 -27.16
N GLY A 125 -1.47 10.13 -26.98
CA GLY A 125 -0.49 10.57 -27.96
C GLY A 125 -0.30 9.62 -29.15
N LEU A 126 -1.19 8.64 -29.33
CA LEU A 126 -1.01 7.53 -30.27
C LEU A 126 -1.74 7.81 -31.59
N ALA A 127 -1.06 7.53 -32.71
CA ALA A 127 -1.62 7.66 -34.04
C ALA A 127 -2.64 6.55 -34.35
N PRO A 128 -3.73 6.85 -35.09
CA PRO A 128 -4.72 5.86 -35.49
C PRO A 128 -4.08 4.81 -36.42
N GLY A 129 -4.24 3.53 -36.08
CA GLY A 129 -3.61 2.41 -36.75
C GLY A 129 -3.99 1.06 -36.09
N PRO A 130 -3.14 0.01 -36.18
CA PRO A 130 -3.42 -1.29 -35.57
C PRO A 130 -3.57 -1.23 -34.03
N ILE A 131 -3.15 -0.12 -33.42
CA ILE A 131 -3.27 0.12 -31.98
C ILE A 131 -4.71 0.15 -31.48
N LEU A 132 -5.68 0.51 -32.31
CA LEU A 132 -7.10 0.47 -31.92
C LEU A 132 -7.55 -0.97 -31.68
N THR A 133 -7.07 -1.92 -32.48
CA THR A 133 -7.35 -3.36 -32.31
C THR A 133 -6.67 -3.89 -31.04
N GLU A 134 -5.42 -3.48 -30.79
CA GLU A 134 -4.69 -3.86 -29.57
C GLU A 134 -5.37 -3.30 -28.30
N LEU A 135 -5.87 -2.06 -28.32
CA LEU A 135 -6.61 -1.45 -27.22
C LEU A 135 -7.90 -2.21 -26.89
N LYS A 136 -8.66 -2.60 -27.93
CA LYS A 136 -9.85 -3.43 -27.77
C LYS A 136 -9.52 -4.81 -27.19
N LEU A 137 -8.42 -5.44 -27.63
CA LEU A 137 -7.94 -6.70 -27.07
C LEU A 137 -7.50 -6.58 -25.60
N ALA A 138 -7.00 -5.40 -25.21
CA ALA A 138 -6.67 -5.07 -23.82
C ALA A 138 -7.90 -4.64 -22.97
N LYS A 139 -9.13 -4.78 -23.49
CA LYS A 139 -10.38 -4.35 -22.83
C LYS A 139 -10.45 -2.84 -22.55
N VAL A 140 -9.77 -2.03 -23.36
CA VAL A 140 -9.81 -0.57 -23.28
C VAL A 140 -10.74 -0.03 -24.35
N ASP A 141 -11.78 0.68 -23.94
CA ASP A 141 -12.72 1.31 -24.86
C ASP A 141 -12.14 2.61 -25.44
N ALA A 142 -11.59 2.51 -26.65
CA ALA A 142 -11.01 3.64 -27.37
C ALA A 142 -11.75 3.95 -28.68
N ARG A 143 -11.78 5.22 -29.07
CA ARG A 143 -12.35 5.73 -30.32
C ARG A 143 -11.34 6.63 -31.02
N ILE A 144 -11.41 6.71 -32.34
CA ILE A 144 -10.61 7.65 -33.12
C ILE A 144 -11.31 9.00 -33.09
N GLN A 145 -10.60 10.06 -32.69
CA GLN A 145 -11.06 11.44 -32.80
C GLN A 145 -9.98 12.25 -33.53
N GLY A 146 -10.24 12.59 -34.79
CA GLY A 146 -9.30 13.30 -35.65
C GLY A 146 -8.00 12.51 -35.87
N PRO A 147 -6.81 13.11 -35.68
CA PRO A 147 -5.52 12.45 -35.90
C PRO A 147 -5.04 11.58 -34.72
N LYS A 148 -5.84 11.42 -33.65
CA LYS A 148 -5.44 10.73 -32.41
C LYS A 148 -6.47 9.70 -31.95
N VAL A 149 -6.02 8.75 -31.13
CA VAL A 149 -6.90 7.81 -30.42
C VAL A 149 -7.24 8.36 -29.04
N VAL A 150 -8.52 8.30 -28.66
CA VAL A 150 -9.04 8.80 -27.38
C VAL A 150 -9.70 7.65 -26.62
N ILE A 151 -9.39 7.52 -25.33
CA ILE A 151 -10.01 6.56 -24.43
C ILE A 151 -11.34 7.15 -23.98
N ALA A 152 -12.45 6.47 -24.29
CA ALA A 152 -13.80 7.01 -24.11
C ALA A 152 -14.25 7.00 -22.64
N ARG A 153 -13.77 6.03 -21.85
CA ARG A 153 -14.10 5.88 -20.43
C ARG A 153 -12.99 5.12 -19.70
N ASP A 154 -12.94 5.33 -18.39
CA ASP A 154 -12.07 4.58 -17.49
C ASP A 154 -12.33 3.08 -17.67
N SER A 155 -11.28 2.34 -18.02
CA SER A 155 -11.38 0.91 -18.35
C SER A 155 -10.41 0.12 -17.48
N THR A 156 -10.92 -0.90 -16.79
CA THR A 156 -10.10 -1.82 -15.99
C THR A 156 -9.49 -2.88 -16.89
N VAL A 157 -8.17 -2.84 -17.04
CA VAL A 157 -7.41 -3.75 -17.91
C VAL A 157 -7.19 -5.11 -17.24
N ALA A 158 -6.92 -5.10 -15.94
CA ALA A 158 -6.76 -6.31 -15.12
C ALA A 158 -7.25 -6.02 -13.69
N LYS A 159 -7.95 -6.98 -13.07
CA LYS A 159 -8.31 -6.90 -11.65
C LYS A 159 -7.18 -7.40 -10.78
N LYS A 160 -7.20 -7.01 -9.49
CA LYS A 160 -6.30 -7.55 -8.47
C LYS A 160 -6.33 -9.07 -8.48
N GLY A 161 -5.15 -9.69 -8.62
CA GLY A 161 -5.00 -11.15 -8.66
C GLY A 161 -5.06 -11.75 -10.07
N ASP A 162 -5.45 -11.01 -11.10
CA ASP A 162 -5.45 -11.51 -12.48
C ASP A 162 -4.05 -11.44 -13.09
N ALA A 163 -3.75 -12.42 -13.96
CA ALA A 163 -2.56 -12.40 -14.78
C ALA A 163 -2.71 -11.41 -15.95
N ILE A 164 -1.71 -10.55 -16.12
CA ILE A 164 -1.72 -9.53 -17.17
C ILE A 164 -1.45 -10.19 -18.52
N THR A 165 -2.37 -9.99 -19.48
CA THR A 165 -2.22 -10.52 -20.84
C THR A 165 -1.14 -9.77 -21.62
N GLY A 166 -0.51 -10.43 -22.60
CA GLY A 166 0.51 -9.80 -23.46
C GLY A 166 0.07 -8.50 -24.14
N PRO A 167 -1.15 -8.44 -24.73
CA PRO A 167 -1.70 -7.21 -25.31
C PRO A 167 -1.89 -6.11 -24.27
N ALA A 168 -2.39 -6.44 -23.06
CA ALA A 168 -2.56 -5.49 -21.97
C ALA A 168 -1.23 -4.86 -21.53
N ALA A 169 -0.19 -5.68 -21.32
CA ALA A 169 1.14 -5.18 -20.94
C ALA A 169 1.72 -4.22 -22.00
N SER A 170 1.54 -4.55 -23.28
CA SER A 170 2.03 -3.75 -24.40
C SER A 170 1.33 -2.39 -24.48
N ILE A 171 0.01 -2.36 -24.25
CA ILE A 171 -0.78 -1.13 -24.23
C ILE A 171 -0.42 -0.27 -23.01
N LEU A 172 -0.31 -0.84 -21.81
CA LEU A 172 0.09 -0.11 -20.61
C LEU A 172 1.46 0.57 -20.81
N ALA A 173 2.40 -0.13 -21.46
CA ALA A 173 3.70 0.43 -21.83
C ALA A 173 3.59 1.64 -22.76
N LYS A 174 2.76 1.54 -23.81
CA LYS A 174 2.56 2.61 -24.81
C LYS A 174 1.80 3.82 -24.24
N LEU A 175 0.90 3.59 -23.27
CA LEU A 175 0.15 4.64 -22.58
C LEU A 175 0.95 5.28 -21.43
N GLY A 176 2.12 4.73 -21.08
CA GLY A 176 2.94 5.22 -19.97
C GLY A 176 2.31 4.94 -18.59
N VAL A 177 1.38 3.98 -18.50
CA VAL A 177 0.79 3.56 -17.23
C VAL A 177 1.71 2.53 -16.59
N GLU A 178 2.25 2.88 -15.42
CA GLU A 178 3.21 2.07 -14.67
C GLU A 178 2.60 1.57 -13.36
N PRO A 179 1.86 0.45 -13.37
CA PRO A 179 1.10 -0.01 -12.20
C PRO A 179 1.95 -0.76 -11.16
N PHE A 180 3.17 -1.18 -11.50
CA PHE A 180 4.01 -1.91 -10.56
C PHE A 180 4.97 -0.97 -9.85
N GLU A 181 5.12 -1.15 -8.54
CA GLU A 181 6.15 -0.49 -7.76
C GLU A 181 7.27 -1.48 -7.47
N ILE A 182 8.48 -1.17 -7.92
CA ILE A 182 9.68 -1.94 -7.60
C ILE A 182 10.60 -1.07 -6.74
N GLY A 183 11.12 -1.65 -5.67
CA GLY A 183 12.05 -1.02 -4.75
C GLY A 183 13.19 -1.96 -4.38
N PHE A 184 14.02 -1.52 -3.45
CA PHE A 184 14.95 -2.40 -2.75
C PHE A 184 14.15 -3.30 -1.80
N ASP A 185 14.34 -4.61 -1.91
CA ASP A 185 13.74 -5.58 -0.99
C ASP A 185 14.71 -5.84 0.16
N VAL A 186 14.50 -5.20 1.31
CA VAL A 186 15.38 -5.31 2.48
C VAL A 186 15.22 -6.70 3.09
N LYS A 187 16.29 -7.51 3.11
CA LYS A 187 16.28 -8.86 3.68
C LYS A 187 16.61 -8.85 5.16
N ALA A 188 17.69 -8.17 5.53
CA ALA A 188 18.15 -8.08 6.92
C ALA A 188 18.86 -6.75 7.15
N VAL A 189 18.76 -6.22 8.37
CA VAL A 189 19.47 -5.02 8.82
C VAL A 189 20.11 -5.32 10.16
N TRP A 190 21.41 -5.06 10.26
CA TRP A 190 22.13 -5.05 11.52
C TRP A 190 22.13 -3.62 12.08
N ASP A 191 21.68 -3.47 13.33
CA ASP A 191 21.57 -2.19 14.03
C ASP A 191 21.91 -2.38 15.51
N HIS A 192 22.95 -1.67 15.97
CA HIS A 192 23.45 -1.66 17.36
C HIS A 192 23.46 -3.02 18.09
N GLY A 193 23.90 -4.09 17.40
CA GLY A 193 24.02 -5.44 17.98
C GLY A 193 22.78 -6.32 17.84
N THR A 194 21.70 -5.80 17.26
CA THR A 194 20.48 -6.56 16.96
C THR A 194 20.32 -6.72 15.45
N MET A 195 19.90 -7.92 15.02
CA MET A 195 19.57 -8.17 13.63
C MET A 195 18.06 -8.15 13.43
N TYR A 196 17.60 -7.27 12.55
CA TYR A 196 16.20 -7.12 12.16
C TYR A 196 15.98 -7.74 10.78
N MET A 197 14.99 -8.62 10.67
CA MET A 197 14.55 -9.17 9.39
C MET A 197 13.61 -8.19 8.67
N GLY A 198 13.62 -8.23 7.34
CA GLY A 198 12.77 -7.37 6.51
C GLY A 198 11.27 -7.46 6.85
N GLU A 199 10.80 -8.64 7.27
CA GLU A 199 9.41 -8.85 7.68
C GLU A 199 9.06 -8.08 8.96
N VAL A 200 9.96 -8.05 9.93
CA VAL A 200 9.79 -7.33 11.21
C VAL A 200 9.86 -5.81 10.99
N LEU A 201 10.67 -5.38 10.02
CA LEU A 201 10.80 -3.97 9.65
C LEU A 201 9.59 -3.43 8.88
N ASN A 202 8.79 -4.32 8.27
CA ASN A 202 7.58 -3.94 7.56
C ASN A 202 6.42 -3.70 8.51
N ILE A 203 6.51 -2.62 9.28
CA ILE A 203 5.42 -2.18 10.14
C ILE A 203 4.38 -1.44 9.31
N ASP A 204 3.12 -1.84 9.49
CA ASP A 204 1.96 -1.09 9.03
C ASP A 204 1.49 -0.15 10.15
N GLU A 205 1.98 1.09 10.11
CA GLU A 205 1.63 2.12 11.10
C GLU A 205 0.11 2.38 11.14
N GLU A 206 -0.57 2.33 9.99
CA GLU A 206 -2.01 2.56 9.90
C GLU A 206 -2.82 1.41 10.49
N GLY A 207 -2.41 0.17 10.19
CA GLY A 207 -3.01 -1.04 10.77
C GLY A 207 -2.91 -1.06 12.29
N ILE A 208 -1.72 -0.82 12.85
CA ILE A 208 -1.52 -0.79 14.31
C ILE A 208 -2.36 0.31 14.97
N LEU A 209 -2.43 1.50 14.36
CA LEU A 209 -3.23 2.58 14.90
C LEU A 209 -4.73 2.23 14.90
N ASN A 210 -5.20 1.56 13.84
CA ASN A 210 -6.58 1.11 13.75
C ASN A 210 -6.89 0.02 14.77
N ASP A 211 -5.98 -0.93 14.97
CA ASP A 211 -6.12 -1.98 15.98
C ASP A 211 -6.15 -1.40 17.40
N LEU A 212 -5.33 -0.39 17.68
CA LEU A 212 -5.36 0.32 18.96
C LEU A 212 -6.69 1.03 19.18
N ARG A 213 -7.24 1.69 18.15
CA ARG A 213 -8.57 2.33 18.21
C ARG A 213 -9.68 1.30 18.45
N ASN A 214 -9.62 0.15 17.78
CA ASN A 214 -10.58 -0.93 17.94
C ASN A 214 -10.50 -1.55 19.34
N ALA A 215 -9.28 -1.77 19.86
CA ALA A 215 -9.07 -2.26 21.22
C ALA A 215 -9.62 -1.28 22.26
N HIS A 216 -9.35 0.02 22.09
CA HIS A 216 -9.91 1.06 22.97
C HIS A 216 -11.44 1.08 22.92
N ALA A 217 -12.04 1.06 21.73
CA ALA A 217 -13.49 1.01 21.56
C ALA A 217 -14.10 -0.25 22.18
N GLY A 218 -13.46 -1.41 22.00
CA GLY A 218 -13.88 -2.68 22.59
C GLY A 218 -13.80 -2.68 24.12
N ALA A 219 -12.72 -2.15 24.69
CA ALA A 219 -12.57 -1.99 26.13
C ALA A 219 -13.60 -1.03 26.72
N LEU A 220 -13.85 0.10 26.05
CA LEU A 220 -14.88 1.05 26.46
C LEU A 220 -16.27 0.42 26.42
N ASN A 221 -16.56 -0.33 25.35
CA ASN A 221 -17.83 -1.04 25.19
C ASN A 221 -18.05 -2.05 26.33
N LEU A 222 -17.02 -2.82 26.68
CA LEU A 222 -17.06 -3.75 27.80
C LEU A 222 -17.34 -3.01 29.12
N CYS A 223 -16.64 -1.91 29.40
CA CYS A 223 -16.85 -1.11 30.62
C CYS A 223 -18.30 -0.58 30.71
N VAL A 224 -18.87 -0.13 29.60
CA VAL A 224 -20.24 0.40 29.57
C VAL A 224 -21.28 -0.70 29.83
N TYR A 225 -21.11 -1.90 29.26
CA TYR A 225 -22.05 -3.00 29.46
C TYR A 225 -21.85 -3.76 30.77
N ALA A 226 -20.64 -3.79 31.30
CA ALA A 226 -20.33 -4.37 32.61
C ALA A 226 -20.56 -3.39 33.77
N GLU A 227 -21.08 -2.18 33.50
CA GLU A 227 -21.36 -1.13 34.49
C GLU A 227 -20.14 -0.74 35.33
N VAL A 228 -18.95 -0.81 34.74
CA VAL A 228 -17.71 -0.37 35.39
C VAL A 228 -17.60 1.14 35.27
N TYR A 229 -17.77 1.84 36.38
CA TYR A 229 -17.70 3.30 36.44
C TYR A 229 -16.24 3.79 36.54
N ASN A 230 -15.80 4.52 35.53
CA ASN A 230 -14.54 5.27 35.53
C ASN A 230 -14.69 6.56 34.72
N GLU A 231 -13.67 7.43 34.73
CA GLU A 231 -13.73 8.72 34.03
C GLU A 231 -14.02 8.60 32.54
N ALA A 232 -13.54 7.53 31.90
CA ALA A 232 -13.73 7.28 30.48
C ALA A 232 -15.11 6.68 30.16
N SER A 233 -15.67 5.80 31.01
CA SER A 233 -16.91 5.06 30.76
C SER A 233 -18.16 5.74 31.31
N ALA A 234 -18.06 6.48 32.42
CA ALA A 234 -19.20 7.08 33.10
C ALA A 234 -20.04 8.01 32.20
N PRO A 235 -19.44 8.89 31.36
CA PRO A 235 -20.22 9.71 30.42
C PRO A 235 -21.02 8.87 29.42
N PHE A 236 -20.45 7.75 28.94
CA PHE A 236 -21.12 6.88 27.99
C PHE A 236 -22.22 6.03 28.63
N ILE A 237 -22.05 5.62 29.89
CA ILE A 237 -23.10 4.93 30.66
C ILE A 237 -24.31 5.86 30.87
N VAL A 238 -24.07 7.11 31.28
CA VAL A 238 -25.14 8.12 31.43
C VAL A 238 -25.83 8.39 30.08
N ALA A 239 -25.06 8.54 29.00
CA ALA A 239 -25.60 8.72 27.66
C ALA A 239 -26.38 7.49 27.15
N LYS A 240 -26.01 6.27 27.56
CA LYS A 240 -26.76 5.04 27.27
C LYS A 240 -28.09 5.05 28.01
N ALA A 241 -28.09 5.31 29.32
CA ALA A 241 -29.30 5.37 30.13
C ALA A 241 -30.29 6.43 29.61
N ALA A 242 -29.82 7.62 29.25
CA ALA A 242 -30.66 8.66 28.66
C ALA A 242 -31.28 8.23 27.31
N ARG A 243 -30.53 7.52 26.46
CA ARG A 243 -31.05 6.99 25.19
C ARG A 243 -32.10 5.91 25.41
N GLU A 244 -31.90 5.02 26.38
CA GLU A 244 -32.86 3.96 26.73
C GLU A 244 -34.16 4.54 27.31
N ALA A 245 -34.07 5.54 28.20
CA ALA A 245 -35.23 6.24 28.73
C ALA A 245 -36.06 6.92 27.62
N ASN A 246 -35.39 7.63 26.71
CA ASN A 246 -36.06 8.26 25.56
C ASN A 246 -36.67 7.24 24.60
N ALA A 247 -36.04 6.08 24.41
CA ALA A 247 -36.59 5.00 23.60
C ALA A 247 -37.87 4.43 24.23
N LEU A 248 -37.87 4.19 25.53
CA LEU A 248 -39.04 3.72 26.28
C LEU A 248 -40.20 4.73 26.23
N GLN A 249 -39.90 6.02 26.39
CA GLN A 249 -40.91 7.08 26.29
C GLN A 249 -41.63 7.04 24.94
N LYS A 250 -40.88 6.94 23.84
CA LYS A 250 -41.47 6.87 22.49
C LYS A 250 -42.37 5.65 22.30
N VAL A 251 -41.98 4.51 22.86
CA VAL A 251 -42.80 3.29 22.81
C VAL A 251 -44.08 3.49 23.62
N LEU A 252 -44.00 4.07 24.82
CA LEU A 252 -45.18 4.37 25.64
C LEU A 252 -46.15 5.35 24.96
N GLU A 253 -45.64 6.38 24.29
CA GLU A 253 -46.46 7.31 23.49
C GLU A 253 -47.14 6.58 22.31
N ALA A 254 -46.42 5.70 21.62
CA ALA A 254 -46.97 4.90 20.53
C ALA A 254 -48.04 3.89 21.01
N VAL A 255 -47.91 3.36 22.24
CA VAL A 255 -48.88 2.45 22.88
C VAL A 255 -50.09 3.19 23.46
N LYS A 256 -49.98 4.49 23.77
CA LYS A 256 -51.14 5.34 24.15
C LYS A 256 -51.95 5.83 22.94
N THR A 257 -51.37 5.82 21.74
CA THR A 257 -52.00 6.26 20.48
C THR A 257 -52.95 5.25 19.76
N PRO A 258 -52.98 3.92 20.01
CA PRO A 258 -53.89 3.01 19.30
C PRO A 258 -55.34 3.09 19.79
N GLU A 259 -55.61 3.58 21.00
CA GLU A 259 -57.00 3.66 21.52
C GLU A 259 -57.77 4.89 21.00
N ASN A 260 -57.09 5.96 20.58
CA ASN A 260 -57.77 7.21 20.19
C ASN A 260 -58.12 7.33 18.69
N LYS A 261 -58.06 6.24 17.91
CA LYS A 261 -58.48 6.23 16.49
C LYS A 261 -59.88 5.69 16.24
N LYS A 262 -60.64 5.25 17.26
CA LYS A 262 -62.00 4.71 17.08
C LYS A 262 -63.15 5.70 17.37
N GLU A 263 -62.91 6.86 17.99
CA GLU A 263 -64.00 7.78 18.33
C GLU A 263 -64.28 8.89 17.29
N ALA A 264 -63.54 8.95 16.18
CA ALA A 264 -63.77 9.96 15.13
C ALA A 264 -64.61 9.47 13.92
N LYS A 265 -65.23 8.29 13.98
CA LYS A 265 -66.10 7.76 12.91
C LYS A 265 -67.35 7.08 13.46
N ALA A 266 -68.25 7.85 14.07
CA ALA A 266 -69.62 7.43 14.27
C ALA A 266 -70.55 8.64 14.43
N GLU A 267 -70.90 9.28 13.32
CA GLU A 267 -72.29 9.76 13.11
C GLU A 267 -72.60 9.69 11.59
N PRO A 268 -73.78 9.20 11.20
CA PRO A 268 -73.99 8.52 9.91
C PRO A 268 -74.55 9.45 8.82
N ALA A 269 -74.30 9.02 7.59
CA ALA A 269 -74.98 9.52 6.39
C ALA A 269 -76.40 8.94 6.25
N GLU A 270 -77.13 9.59 5.32
CA GLU A 270 -78.38 9.20 4.64
C GLU A 270 -79.67 9.73 5.30
N SER A 271 -80.61 10.36 4.60
CA SER A 271 -81.14 10.20 3.23
C SER A 271 -81.90 11.50 2.86
N GLY A 272 -81.98 12.00 1.63
CA GLY A 272 -82.53 11.39 0.43
C GLY A 272 -83.07 12.50 -0.52
N GLN A 273 -83.25 12.12 -1.78
CA GLN A 273 -83.50 12.92 -3.00
C GLN A 273 -84.79 13.78 -3.01
N ALA A 274 -84.83 14.84 -3.84
CA ALA A 274 -85.80 15.05 -4.95
C ALA A 274 -86.01 16.53 -5.35
N GLU A 275 -85.68 16.85 -6.61
CA GLU A 275 -86.48 17.54 -7.66
C GLU A 275 -87.40 18.77 -7.42
N GLN A 276 -87.45 19.61 -8.48
CA GLN A 276 -88.40 20.71 -8.83
C GLN A 276 -88.15 22.06 -8.11
N LYS A 277 -87.96 23.19 -8.77
CA LYS A 277 -88.49 23.74 -10.04
C LYS A 277 -87.54 24.76 -10.65
#